data_AF-A0AAW9WAF2-F1
#
_entry.id   AF-A0AAW9WAF2-F1
#
_cell.length_a   1.000
_cell.length_b   1.000
_cell.length_c   1.000
_cell.angle_alpha   90.00
_cell.angle_beta   90.00
_cell.angle_gamma   90.00
#
_symmetry.space_group_name_H-M   'P 1'
#
loop_
_entity.id
_entity.type
_entity.pdbx_description
1 polymer ?
#
loop_
_entity_poly.entity_id
_entity_poly.type
_entity_poly.pdbx_seq_one_letter_code
_entity_poly.pdbx_strand_id
1 'polypeptide(L)'
;MIAIERFDAQIKKDDSGRLTIVEIPFNAKEVFHKSRGTIYVSGTMNGIEYRSKLLSRGSGKFVMVLDKAMQKSIGFHGQEMTAEITMFSEDLPAAVNVPDNTADIKCDQDVLTVIKTRQSIRKFTEKPVSEHMVTAILSAGMCAPTAKDKRPYHFIVVRDKGVLSMLARHNSNAAMLEISAGAIIICGDKTREGIKEFLYADCAAAAQNILLSIHGLGLGGVWCGVVPNSDWRKLLIEQLSLPHKVEPISVIAFGWPDEEKELRPRWETAMVHYDKW
;
A
#
# COMPACT_ATOMS: atom_id res chain seq x y z
N MET A 1 -9.20 -2.10 -13.65
CA MET A 1 -8.93 -3.46 -14.13
C MET A 1 -7.45 -3.49 -14.50
N ILE A 2 -6.64 -4.40 -13.93
CA ILE A 2 -5.23 -4.54 -14.33
C ILE A 2 -5.25 -5.13 -15.73
N ALA A 3 -4.83 -4.37 -16.74
CA ALA A 3 -4.69 -4.91 -18.09
C ALA A 3 -3.60 -5.99 -18.06
N ILE A 4 -4.02 -7.25 -18.11
CA ILE A 4 -3.12 -8.39 -18.30
C ILE A 4 -3.15 -8.68 -19.79
N GLU A 5 -2.06 -8.37 -20.47
CA GLU A 5 -1.89 -8.73 -21.88
C GLU A 5 -1.24 -10.10 -21.96
N ARG A 6 -1.90 -11.04 -22.65
CA ARG A 6 -1.31 -12.31 -23.07
C ARG A 6 -1.09 -12.23 -24.57
N PHE A 7 0.15 -12.37 -25.00
CA PHE A 7 0.54 -12.22 -26.40
C PHE A 7 1.77 -13.05 -26.74
N ASP A 8 1.88 -13.39 -28.02
CA ASP A 8 3.09 -13.96 -28.57
C ASP A 8 4.02 -12.86 -29.06
N ALA A 9 5.32 -12.99 -28.77
CA ALA A 9 6.33 -12.05 -29.23
C ALA A 9 7.60 -12.73 -29.68
N GLN A 10 8.28 -12.10 -30.63
CA GLN A 10 9.60 -12.54 -31.09
C GLN A 10 10.68 -12.13 -30.11
N ILE A 11 11.55 -13.10 -29.80
CA ILE A 11 12.80 -12.91 -29.07
C ILE A 11 13.93 -13.04 -30.09
N LYS A 12 14.70 -11.96 -30.25
CA LYS A 12 15.79 -11.91 -31.22
C LYS A 12 16.94 -11.05 -30.73
N LYS A 13 18.04 -11.05 -31.47
CA LYS A 13 19.09 -10.06 -31.31
C LYS A 13 18.63 -8.72 -31.89
N ASP A 14 18.99 -7.63 -31.23
CA ASP A 14 18.82 -6.30 -31.80
C ASP A 14 19.73 -6.11 -33.03
N ASP A 15 19.52 -5.03 -33.80
CA ASP A 15 20.26 -4.77 -35.04
C ASP A 15 21.79 -4.70 -34.83
N SER A 16 22.23 -4.38 -33.60
CA SER A 16 23.64 -4.35 -33.24
C SER A 16 24.24 -5.72 -32.88
N GLY A 17 23.41 -6.75 -32.74
CA GLY A 17 23.78 -8.09 -32.28
C GLY A 17 24.11 -8.18 -30.78
N ARG A 18 24.08 -7.06 -30.04
CA ARG A 18 24.57 -6.99 -28.65
C ARG A 18 23.51 -7.38 -27.65
N LEU A 19 22.27 -6.94 -27.85
CA LEU A 19 21.17 -7.14 -26.92
C LEU A 19 20.27 -8.27 -27.41
N THR A 20 19.78 -9.08 -26.48
CA THR A 20 18.65 -9.96 -26.73
C THR A 20 17.39 -9.23 -26.31
N ILE A 21 16.46 -9.04 -27.23
CA ILE A 21 15.27 -8.22 -27.04
C ILE A 21 14.01 -9.02 -27.34
N VAL A 22 12.93 -8.62 -26.68
CA VAL A 22 11.55 -8.96 -27.01
C VAL A 22 10.90 -7.73 -27.62
N GLU A 23 10.31 -7.86 -28.80
CA GLU A 23 9.51 -6.79 -29.41
C GLU A 23 8.08 -6.82 -28.86
N ILE A 24 7.61 -5.69 -28.33
CA ILE A 24 6.26 -5.59 -27.77
C ILE A 24 5.30 -5.24 -28.91
N PRO A 25 4.28 -6.07 -29.20
CA PRO A 25 3.45 -5.92 -30.40
C PRO A 25 2.38 -4.83 -30.28
N PHE A 26 2.37 -4.08 -29.18
CA PHE A 26 1.40 -3.01 -28.92
C PHE A 26 2.08 -1.77 -28.33
N ASN A 27 1.36 -0.64 -28.40
CA ASN A 27 1.79 0.58 -27.75
C ASN A 27 1.59 0.47 -26.23
N ALA A 28 2.66 0.09 -25.52
CA ALA A 28 2.61 -0.12 -24.08
C ALA A 28 2.18 1.12 -23.27
N LYS A 29 2.38 2.33 -23.79
CA LYS A 29 1.88 3.55 -23.11
C LYS A 29 0.36 3.67 -23.18
N GLU A 30 -0.24 3.28 -24.29
CA GLU A 30 -1.69 3.32 -24.46
C GLU A 30 -2.35 2.22 -23.62
N VAL A 31 -1.84 0.99 -23.73
CA VAL A 31 -2.37 -0.17 -23.00
C VAL A 31 -2.24 -0.02 -21.49
N PHE A 32 -1.09 0.46 -20.99
CA PHE A 32 -0.88 0.67 -19.55
C PHE A 32 -1.23 2.10 -19.08
N HIS A 33 -1.91 2.89 -19.92
CA HIS A 33 -2.36 4.25 -19.61
C HIS A 33 -1.28 5.17 -19.00
N LYS A 34 -0.05 5.08 -19.50
CA LYS A 34 1.12 5.81 -18.97
C LYS A 34 1.59 6.89 -19.93
N SER A 35 1.38 8.15 -19.58
CA SER A 35 1.72 9.29 -20.43
C SER A 35 3.22 9.61 -20.47
N ARG A 36 3.95 9.42 -19.36
CA ARG A 36 5.39 9.74 -19.21
C ARG A 36 6.12 8.75 -18.29
N GLY A 37 7.44 8.67 -18.43
CA GLY A 37 8.32 7.85 -17.59
C GLY A 37 8.57 6.42 -18.10
N THR A 38 9.45 5.70 -17.40
CA THR A 38 9.76 4.28 -17.63
C THR A 38 8.55 3.42 -17.30
N ILE A 39 8.26 2.38 -18.10
CA ILE A 39 7.20 1.41 -17.80
C ILE A 39 7.88 0.17 -17.18
N TYR A 40 7.67 -0.07 -15.90
CA TYR A 40 8.02 -1.32 -15.24
C TYR A 40 6.92 -2.35 -15.48
N VAL A 41 7.34 -3.59 -15.77
CA VAL A 41 6.46 -4.69 -16.13
C VAL A 41 6.92 -5.99 -15.50
N SER A 42 5.97 -6.87 -15.24
CA SER A 42 6.22 -8.24 -14.79
C SER A 42 5.19 -9.20 -15.38
N GLY A 43 5.45 -10.49 -15.26
CA GLY A 43 4.59 -11.54 -15.80
C GLY A 43 5.36 -12.82 -16.02
N THR A 44 4.90 -13.64 -16.96
CA THR A 44 5.50 -14.93 -17.30
C THR A 44 5.88 -14.98 -18.77
N MET A 45 6.99 -15.64 -19.09
CA MET A 45 7.44 -15.91 -20.46
C MET A 45 7.71 -17.40 -20.60
N ASN A 46 6.93 -18.09 -21.44
CA ASN A 46 6.90 -19.56 -21.51
C ASN A 46 6.75 -20.20 -20.11
N GLY A 47 5.93 -19.59 -19.25
CA GLY A 47 5.72 -20.02 -17.86
C GLY A 47 6.78 -19.60 -16.84
N ILE A 48 7.88 -18.94 -17.26
CA ILE A 48 8.93 -18.45 -16.35
C ILE A 48 8.64 -17.01 -15.93
N GLU A 49 8.60 -16.75 -14.63
CA GLU A 49 8.39 -15.41 -14.10
C GLU A 49 9.51 -14.44 -14.46
N TYR A 50 9.14 -13.20 -14.75
CA TYR A 50 10.10 -12.11 -14.99
C TYR A 50 9.63 -10.79 -14.39
N ARG A 51 10.61 -9.91 -14.16
CA ARG A 51 10.42 -8.47 -13.92
C ARG A 51 11.39 -7.69 -14.77
N SER A 52 10.92 -6.63 -15.42
CA SER A 52 11.75 -5.83 -16.32
C SER A 52 11.19 -4.42 -16.51
N LYS A 53 11.82 -3.67 -17.41
CA LYS A 53 11.36 -2.37 -17.89
C LYS A 53 11.28 -2.38 -19.41
N LEU A 54 10.31 -1.64 -19.93
CA LEU A 54 10.20 -1.41 -21.37
C LEU A 54 11.05 -0.21 -21.79
N LEU A 55 11.76 -0.39 -22.90
CA LEU A 55 12.53 0.66 -23.57
C LEU A 55 11.75 1.17 -24.78
N SER A 56 11.46 2.47 -24.81
CA SER A 56 10.85 3.12 -25.97
C SER A 56 11.84 3.15 -27.13
N ARG A 57 11.37 2.78 -28.32
CA ARG A 57 12.09 2.94 -29.60
C ARG A 57 11.53 4.09 -30.45
N GLY A 58 10.61 4.88 -29.90
CA GLY A 58 9.88 5.92 -30.63
C GLY A 58 8.67 5.36 -31.39
N SER A 59 7.79 6.25 -31.85
CA SER A 59 6.60 5.90 -32.64
C SER A 59 5.71 4.80 -32.02
N GLY A 60 5.55 4.80 -30.70
CA GLY A 60 4.74 3.81 -29.98
C GLY A 60 5.38 2.42 -29.86
N LYS A 61 6.61 2.21 -30.34
CA LYS A 61 7.30 0.91 -30.27
C LYS A 61 8.06 0.75 -28.96
N PHE A 62 7.96 -0.44 -28.38
CA PHE A 62 8.64 -0.82 -27.15
C PHE A 62 9.40 -2.13 -27.31
N VAL A 63 10.52 -2.24 -26.61
CA VAL A 63 11.27 -3.49 -26.48
C VAL A 63 11.58 -3.78 -25.01
N MET A 64 11.67 -5.06 -24.66
CA MET A 64 12.16 -5.52 -23.37
C MET A 64 13.51 -6.22 -23.57
N VAL A 65 14.52 -5.87 -22.77
CA VAL A 65 15.84 -6.52 -22.86
C VAL A 65 15.87 -7.72 -21.93
N LEU A 66 16.36 -8.86 -22.42
CA LEU A 66 16.55 -10.07 -21.64
C LEU A 66 17.99 -10.19 -21.17
N ASP A 67 18.19 -10.37 -19.88
CA ASP A 67 19.50 -10.72 -19.34
C ASP A 67 19.87 -12.19 -19.68
N LYS A 68 21.10 -12.58 -19.35
CA LYS A 68 21.60 -13.94 -19.64
C LYS A 68 20.88 -15.02 -18.84
N ALA A 69 20.40 -14.70 -17.63
CA ALA A 69 19.73 -15.67 -16.77
C ALA A 69 18.35 -16.01 -17.35
N MET A 70 17.62 -14.99 -17.79
CA MET A 70 16.33 -15.14 -18.47
C MET A 70 16.48 -15.89 -19.78
N GLN A 71 17.47 -15.52 -20.61
CA GLN A 71 17.77 -16.23 -21.86
C GLN A 71 18.00 -17.72 -21.63
N LYS A 72 18.78 -18.09 -20.61
CA LYS A 72 19.02 -19.50 -20.25
C LYS A 72 17.73 -20.19 -19.81
N SER A 73 16.90 -19.51 -19.01
CA SER A 73 15.69 -20.10 -18.41
C SER A 73 14.61 -20.40 -19.44
N ILE A 74 14.51 -19.56 -20.48
CA ILE A 74 13.54 -19.75 -21.58
C ILE A 74 14.08 -20.57 -22.75
N GLY A 75 15.34 -21.04 -22.68
CA GLY A 75 15.97 -21.82 -23.75
C GLY A 75 16.40 -21.01 -24.98
N PHE A 76 16.70 -19.72 -24.84
CA PHE A 76 17.18 -18.90 -25.95
C PHE A 76 18.67 -19.15 -26.24
N HIS A 77 18.96 -19.64 -27.44
CA HIS A 77 20.32 -19.99 -27.89
C HIS A 77 20.87 -19.09 -29.01
N GLY A 78 20.33 -17.87 -29.16
CA GLY A 78 20.80 -16.88 -30.13
C GLY A 78 20.09 -16.92 -31.49
N GLN A 79 19.27 -17.94 -31.74
CA GLN A 79 18.34 -17.97 -32.87
C GLN A 79 17.00 -17.35 -32.47
N GLU A 80 16.36 -16.68 -33.41
CA GLU A 80 15.03 -16.08 -33.21
C GLU A 80 14.02 -17.14 -32.77
N MET A 81 13.23 -16.83 -31.75
CA MET A 81 12.19 -17.71 -31.23
C MET A 81 10.96 -16.91 -30.83
N THR A 82 9.80 -17.55 -30.87
CA THR A 82 8.57 -16.99 -30.33
C THR A 82 8.41 -17.42 -28.88
N ALA A 83 7.95 -16.50 -28.04
CA ALA A 83 7.58 -16.80 -26.66
C ALA A 83 6.17 -16.30 -26.37
N GLU A 84 5.47 -17.11 -25.59
CA GLU A 84 4.19 -16.74 -25.01
C GLU A 84 4.43 -15.91 -23.75
N ILE A 85 3.90 -14.69 -23.72
CA ILE A 85 4.16 -13.73 -22.66
C ILE A 85 2.86 -13.29 -22.02
N THR A 86 2.82 -13.30 -20.68
CA THR A 86 1.89 -12.47 -19.92
C THR A 86 2.64 -11.23 -19.44
N MET A 87 2.01 -10.07 -19.54
CA MET A 87 2.59 -8.81 -19.10
C MET A 87 1.56 -7.97 -18.37
N PHE A 88 1.95 -7.45 -17.20
CA PHE A 88 1.23 -6.42 -16.48
C PHE A 88 2.21 -5.31 -16.10
N SER A 89 1.75 -4.06 -16.15
CA SER A 89 2.58 -2.95 -15.66
C SER A 89 2.55 -2.91 -14.13
N GLU A 90 3.74 -2.91 -13.53
CA GLU A 90 3.93 -2.66 -12.09
C GLU A 90 3.60 -1.18 -11.73
N ASP A 91 3.54 -0.32 -12.74
CA ASP A 91 3.27 1.11 -12.62
C ASP A 91 1.89 1.52 -13.17
N LEU A 92 0.94 0.60 -13.33
CA LEU A 92 -0.43 1.05 -13.57
C LEU A 92 -0.72 2.10 -12.49
N PRO A 93 -1.07 3.36 -12.85
CA PRO A 93 -1.66 4.23 -11.86
C PRO A 93 -2.80 3.40 -11.31
N ALA A 94 -2.74 3.07 -10.01
CA ALA A 94 -3.86 2.45 -9.32
C ALA A 94 -5.05 3.26 -9.83
N ALA A 95 -5.95 2.61 -10.58
CA ALA A 95 -7.01 3.32 -11.26
C ALA A 95 -7.57 4.27 -10.20
N VAL A 96 -7.50 5.58 -10.47
CA VAL A 96 -8.03 6.59 -9.56
C VAL A 96 -9.54 6.51 -9.70
N ASN A 97 -10.09 5.33 -9.37
CA ASN A 97 -11.45 5.15 -8.97
C ASN A 97 -11.44 5.67 -7.54
N VAL A 98 -11.41 6.99 -7.38
CA VAL A 98 -11.95 7.57 -6.14
C VAL A 98 -13.35 7.01 -6.08
N PRO A 99 -13.70 6.18 -5.07
CA PRO A 99 -15.03 5.62 -5.03
C PRO A 99 -16.00 6.80 -4.97
N ASP A 100 -16.84 6.90 -5.99
CA ASP A 100 -17.69 8.07 -6.33
C ASP A 100 -18.74 8.40 -5.25
N ASN A 101 -18.66 7.75 -4.09
CA ASN A 101 -19.71 7.70 -3.07
C ASN A 101 -19.17 8.01 -1.66
N THR A 102 -18.29 9.00 -1.55
CA THR A 102 -17.95 9.65 -0.27
C THR A 102 -18.64 11.00 -0.09
N ALA A 103 -19.33 11.51 -1.12
CA ALA A 103 -19.98 12.83 -1.10
C ALA A 103 -21.02 13.00 0.01
N ASP A 104 -21.67 11.91 0.44
CA ASP A 104 -22.68 11.91 1.49
C ASP A 104 -22.12 11.67 2.90
N ILE A 105 -20.81 11.46 3.04
CA ILE A 105 -20.17 11.22 4.34
C ILE A 105 -19.98 12.56 5.04
N LYS A 106 -20.80 12.79 6.07
CA LYS A 106 -20.74 14.01 6.88
C LYS A 106 -19.85 13.79 8.10
N CYS A 107 -18.94 14.74 8.32
CA CYS A 107 -18.22 14.91 9.57
C CYS A 107 -18.88 16.09 10.29
N ASP A 108 -19.54 15.82 11.41
CA ASP A 108 -20.33 16.83 12.13
C ASP A 108 -19.47 17.72 13.05
N GLN A 109 -18.15 17.45 13.12
CA GLN A 109 -17.20 18.17 13.96
C GLN A 109 -16.17 18.94 13.13
N ASP A 110 -15.76 20.11 13.60
CA ASP A 110 -14.64 20.84 13.02
C ASP A 110 -13.29 20.18 13.35
N VAL A 111 -12.28 20.46 12.53
CA VAL A 111 -10.94 19.85 12.62
C VAL A 111 -10.30 20.03 14.00
N LEU A 112 -10.40 21.21 14.61
CA LEU A 112 -9.77 21.46 15.91
C LEU A 112 -10.48 20.70 17.02
N THR A 113 -11.81 20.60 16.96
CA THR A 113 -12.59 19.78 17.89
C THR A 113 -12.20 18.31 17.77
N VAL A 114 -12.10 17.77 16.55
CA VAL A 114 -11.66 16.39 16.30
C VAL A 114 -10.27 16.16 16.92
N ILE A 115 -9.30 17.02 16.64
CA ILE A 115 -7.92 16.89 17.15
C ILE A 115 -7.89 16.91 18.68
N LYS A 116 -8.63 17.83 19.31
CA LYS A 116 -8.63 18.01 20.77
C LYS A 116 -9.35 16.88 21.51
N THR A 117 -10.41 16.33 20.93
CA THR A 117 -11.30 15.38 21.60
C THR A 117 -11.01 13.92 21.27
N ARG A 118 -10.20 13.64 20.24
CA ARG A 118 -9.83 12.28 19.88
C ARG A 118 -9.13 11.54 21.03
N GLN A 119 -9.61 10.35 21.32
CA GLN A 119 -9.01 9.43 22.30
C GLN A 119 -8.73 8.06 21.69
N SER A 120 -7.94 7.25 22.39
CA SER A 120 -7.75 5.85 22.02
C SER A 120 -8.91 5.02 22.56
N ILE A 121 -9.80 4.58 21.69
CA ILE A 121 -10.95 3.73 22.05
C ILE A 121 -10.57 2.26 21.84
N ARG A 122 -10.87 1.44 22.84
CA ARG A 122 -10.48 0.02 22.97
C ARG A 122 -11.67 -0.88 23.34
N LYS A 123 -12.87 -0.32 23.49
CA LYS A 123 -14.14 -1.06 23.60
C LYS A 123 -15.05 -0.61 22.48
N PHE A 124 -15.67 -1.57 21.81
CA PHE A 124 -16.50 -1.33 20.64
C PHE A 124 -17.79 -2.13 20.74
N THR A 125 -18.87 -1.58 20.21
CA THR A 125 -20.12 -2.33 20.01
C THR A 125 -19.99 -3.28 18.82
N GLU A 126 -20.92 -4.22 18.69
CA GLU A 126 -20.97 -5.15 17.54
C GLU A 126 -21.47 -4.50 16.23
N LYS A 127 -21.90 -3.23 16.27
CA LYS A 127 -22.44 -2.54 15.10
C LYS A 127 -21.40 -2.53 13.96
N PRO A 128 -21.76 -2.89 12.72
CA PRO A 128 -20.83 -2.89 11.61
C PRO A 128 -20.46 -1.45 11.19
N VAL A 129 -19.29 -1.30 10.58
CA VAL A 129 -18.84 -0.07 9.92
C VAL A 129 -18.95 -0.26 8.41
N SER A 130 -19.57 0.69 7.72
CA SER A 130 -19.83 0.56 6.28
C SER A 130 -18.53 0.65 5.47
N GLU A 131 -18.53 0.05 4.28
CA GLU A 131 -17.40 0.18 3.34
C GLU A 131 -17.18 1.64 2.90
N HIS A 132 -18.25 2.44 2.81
CA HIS A 132 -18.16 3.87 2.51
C HIS A 132 -17.35 4.63 3.57
N MET A 133 -17.60 4.37 4.86
CA MET A 133 -16.82 4.98 5.94
C MET A 133 -15.36 4.52 5.91
N VAL A 134 -15.11 3.22 5.73
CA VAL A 134 -13.72 2.71 5.63
C VAL A 134 -12.99 3.32 4.43
N THR A 135 -13.67 3.45 3.29
CA THR A 135 -13.15 4.15 2.11
C THR A 135 -12.74 5.58 2.45
N ALA A 136 -13.61 6.36 3.11
CA ALA A 136 -13.28 7.72 3.50
C ALA A 136 -12.09 7.80 4.46
N ILE A 137 -12.00 6.87 5.41
CA ILE A 137 -10.88 6.77 6.36
C ILE A 137 -9.56 6.51 5.60
N LEU A 138 -9.57 5.59 4.64
CA LEU A 138 -8.40 5.30 3.81
C LEU A 138 -8.02 6.50 2.93
N SER A 139 -9.00 7.16 2.32
CA SER A 139 -8.76 8.40 1.55
C SER A 139 -8.11 9.48 2.40
N ALA A 140 -8.57 9.68 3.64
CA ALA A 140 -7.94 10.62 4.57
C ALA A 140 -6.49 10.24 4.88
N GLY A 141 -6.22 8.94 5.09
CA GLY A 141 -4.85 8.42 5.24
C GLY A 141 -3.97 8.73 4.04
N MET A 142 -4.50 8.58 2.82
CA MET A 142 -3.78 8.88 1.58
C MET A 142 -3.51 10.37 1.36
N CYS A 143 -4.28 11.25 2.01
CA CYS A 143 -4.03 12.70 2.00
C CYS A 143 -2.85 13.13 2.90
N ALA A 144 -2.20 12.22 3.62
CA ALA A 144 -1.04 12.56 4.43
C ALA A 144 0.17 12.97 3.57
N PRO A 145 0.97 13.97 4.02
CA PRO A 145 2.19 14.34 3.33
C PRO A 145 3.20 13.20 3.40
N THR A 146 4.04 13.08 2.37
CA THR A 146 5.13 12.09 2.34
C THR A 146 6.42 12.70 1.82
N ALA A 147 7.56 12.19 2.29
CA ALA A 147 8.86 12.63 1.83
C ALA A 147 8.98 12.51 0.30
N LYS A 148 9.20 13.65 -0.37
CA LYS A 148 9.31 13.73 -1.83
C LYS A 148 8.08 13.18 -2.58
N ASP A 149 6.91 13.19 -1.94
CA ASP A 149 5.66 12.62 -2.46
C ASP A 149 5.77 11.15 -2.88
N LYS A 150 6.61 10.36 -2.19
CA LYS A 150 6.87 8.96 -2.54
C LYS A 150 5.71 8.01 -2.23
N ARG A 151 4.82 8.39 -1.30
CA ARG A 151 3.64 7.62 -0.89
C ARG A 151 3.99 6.14 -0.62
N PRO A 152 4.90 5.86 0.32
CA PRO A 152 5.41 4.51 0.51
C PRO A 152 4.46 3.61 1.31
N TYR A 153 3.28 4.10 1.69
CA TYR A 153 2.30 3.33 2.46
C TYR A 153 1.47 2.40 1.56
N HIS A 154 1.07 1.27 2.15
CA HIS A 154 -0.02 0.39 1.70
C HIS A 154 -0.96 0.18 2.88
N PHE A 155 -2.23 -0.12 2.60
CA PHE A 155 -3.25 -0.35 3.62
C PHE A 155 -3.91 -1.70 3.42
N ILE A 156 -3.97 -2.51 4.48
CA ILE A 156 -4.72 -3.77 4.49
C ILE A 156 -5.88 -3.60 5.47
N VAL A 157 -7.10 -3.72 4.97
CA VAL A 157 -8.30 -3.74 5.81
C VAL A 157 -8.60 -5.18 6.19
N VAL A 158 -8.62 -5.47 7.49
CA VAL A 158 -8.95 -6.80 8.02
C VAL A 158 -10.29 -6.72 8.75
N ARG A 159 -11.26 -7.48 8.26
CA ARG A 159 -12.57 -7.71 8.89
C ARG A 159 -12.79 -9.17 9.30
N ASP A 160 -11.93 -10.07 8.83
CA ASP A 160 -11.97 -11.48 9.20
C ASP A 160 -11.77 -11.64 10.71
N LYS A 161 -12.78 -12.16 11.39
CA LYS A 161 -12.78 -12.29 12.85
C LYS A 161 -11.78 -13.33 13.35
N GLY A 162 -11.47 -14.35 12.55
CA GLY A 162 -10.44 -15.33 12.86
C GLY A 162 -9.06 -14.68 12.87
N VAL A 163 -8.74 -13.89 11.84
CA VAL A 163 -7.49 -13.13 11.76
C VAL A 163 -7.39 -12.13 12.91
N LEU A 164 -8.44 -11.35 13.18
CA LEU A 164 -8.44 -10.36 14.26
C LEU A 164 -8.25 -11.01 15.64
N SER A 165 -8.96 -12.09 15.94
CA SER A 165 -8.82 -12.82 17.21
C SER A 165 -7.43 -13.43 17.35
N MET A 166 -6.89 -14.00 16.27
CA MET A 166 -5.52 -14.52 16.26
C MET A 166 -4.49 -13.42 16.55
N LEU A 167 -4.59 -12.26 15.91
CA LEU A 167 -3.69 -11.12 16.16
C LEU A 167 -3.82 -10.58 17.59
N ALA A 168 -5.04 -10.53 18.12
CA ALA A 168 -5.34 -10.07 19.48
C ALA A 168 -4.67 -10.96 20.55
N ARG A 169 -4.78 -12.28 20.39
CA ARG A 169 -4.24 -13.26 21.36
C ARG A 169 -2.72 -13.24 21.47
N HIS A 170 -2.02 -12.81 20.42
CA HIS A 170 -0.56 -12.75 20.38
C HIS A 170 0.01 -11.39 20.77
N ASN A 171 -0.83 -10.42 21.16
CA ASN A 171 -0.38 -9.14 21.70
C ASN A 171 -1.44 -8.54 22.64
N SER A 172 -1.18 -8.59 23.94
CA SER A 172 -2.09 -8.05 24.96
C SER A 172 -2.39 -6.55 24.79
N ASN A 173 -1.45 -5.78 24.22
CA ASN A 173 -1.66 -4.36 23.90
C ASN A 173 -2.56 -4.13 22.67
N ALA A 174 -2.92 -5.20 21.96
CA ALA A 174 -3.82 -5.22 20.82
C ALA A 174 -5.06 -6.11 21.05
N ALA A 175 -5.35 -6.50 22.29
CA ALA A 175 -6.46 -7.39 22.62
C ALA A 175 -7.83 -6.89 22.13
N MET A 176 -8.00 -5.57 22.02
CA MET A 176 -9.24 -4.96 21.51
C MET A 176 -9.56 -5.31 20.04
N LEU A 177 -8.60 -5.84 19.28
CA LEU A 177 -8.84 -6.31 17.92
C LEU A 177 -9.91 -7.40 17.88
N GLU A 178 -10.03 -8.22 18.93
CA GLU A 178 -11.00 -9.32 18.98
C GLU A 178 -12.45 -8.82 18.90
N ILE A 179 -12.73 -7.64 19.46
CA ILE A 179 -14.05 -7.02 19.51
C ILE A 179 -14.22 -5.85 18.54
N SER A 180 -13.20 -5.48 17.77
CA SER A 180 -13.30 -4.36 16.83
C SER A 180 -14.15 -4.70 15.61
N ALA A 181 -14.73 -3.68 14.96
CA ALA A 181 -15.44 -3.89 13.70
C ALA A 181 -14.47 -4.27 12.57
N GLY A 182 -13.23 -3.78 12.64
CA GLY A 182 -12.12 -4.18 11.79
C GLY A 182 -10.80 -3.58 12.26
N ALA A 183 -9.78 -3.78 11.45
CA ALA A 183 -8.48 -3.12 11.60
C ALA A 183 -7.92 -2.65 10.25
N ILE A 184 -7.16 -1.56 10.28
CA ILE A 184 -6.36 -1.09 9.14
C ILE A 184 -4.89 -1.31 9.50
N ILE A 185 -4.21 -2.18 8.77
CA ILE A 185 -2.76 -2.38 8.90
C ILE A 185 -2.10 -1.47 7.88
N ILE A 186 -1.26 -0.57 8.37
CA ILE A 186 -0.47 0.34 7.54
C ILE A 186 0.89 -0.31 7.35
N CYS A 187 1.24 -0.55 6.09
CA CYS A 187 2.50 -1.17 5.71
C CYS A 187 3.38 -0.17 4.96
N GLY A 188 4.68 -0.18 5.24
CA GLY A 188 5.68 0.63 4.55
C GLY A 188 6.40 -0.18 3.46
N ASP A 189 6.49 0.37 2.26
CA ASP A 189 7.19 -0.19 1.10
C ASP A 189 8.60 0.39 0.97
N LYS A 190 9.59 -0.43 1.31
CA LYS A 190 11.01 -0.08 1.25
C LYS A 190 11.53 0.11 -0.19
N THR A 191 10.77 -0.29 -1.21
CA THR A 191 11.13 0.01 -2.61
C THR A 191 10.85 1.46 -2.98
N ARG A 192 9.80 2.06 -2.38
CA ARG A 192 9.42 3.45 -2.62
C ARG A 192 10.20 4.40 -1.72
N GLU A 193 10.34 4.06 -0.45
CA GLU A 193 11.16 4.82 0.50
C GLU A 193 12.18 3.92 1.20
N GLY A 194 13.44 4.06 0.80
CA GLY A 194 14.57 3.31 1.35
C GLY A 194 15.15 3.92 2.64
N ILE A 195 14.82 5.18 2.95
CA ILE A 195 15.22 5.84 4.20
C ILE A 195 14.19 5.48 5.28
N LYS A 196 14.61 4.65 6.23
CA LYS A 196 13.76 4.07 7.27
C LYS A 196 13.02 5.13 8.10
N GLU A 197 13.69 6.22 8.43
CA GLU A 197 13.15 7.34 9.21
C GLU A 197 12.00 8.02 8.45
N PHE A 198 12.16 8.23 7.15
CA PHE A 198 11.11 8.82 6.30
C PHE A 198 9.96 7.84 6.09
N LEU A 199 10.27 6.55 5.88
CA LEU A 199 9.24 5.52 5.75
C LEU A 199 8.31 5.50 6.97
N TYR A 200 8.89 5.54 8.17
CA TYR A 200 8.13 5.56 9.42
C TYR A 200 7.39 6.87 9.63
N ALA A 201 8.01 8.02 9.33
CA ALA A 201 7.35 9.32 9.42
C ALA A 201 6.13 9.40 8.48
N ASP A 202 6.28 8.96 7.23
CA ASP A 202 5.23 8.97 6.21
C ASP A 202 4.05 8.06 6.62
N CYS A 203 4.34 6.83 7.07
CA CYS A 203 3.31 5.91 7.54
C CYS A 203 2.63 6.41 8.82
N ALA A 204 3.38 7.07 9.71
CA ALA A 204 2.83 7.65 10.94
C ALA A 204 1.90 8.84 10.66
N ALA A 205 2.24 9.68 9.69
CA ALA A 205 1.37 10.76 9.24
C ALA A 205 0.04 10.20 8.68
N ALA A 206 0.10 9.16 7.84
CA ALA A 206 -1.09 8.47 7.33
C ALA A 206 -1.95 7.87 8.46
N ALA A 207 -1.31 7.22 9.45
CA ALA A 207 -2.00 6.68 10.62
C ALA A 207 -2.74 7.76 11.41
N GLN A 208 -2.13 8.93 11.59
CA GLN A 208 -2.75 10.03 12.32
C GLN A 208 -3.95 10.62 11.57
N ASN A 209 -3.86 10.78 10.25
CA ASN A 209 -5.03 11.18 9.44
C ASN A 209 -6.17 10.17 9.53
N ILE A 210 -5.86 8.87 9.48
CA ILE A 210 -6.82 7.77 9.65
C ILE A 210 -7.53 7.90 11.00
N LEU A 211 -6.78 8.09 12.09
CA LEU A 211 -7.36 8.21 13.44
C LEU A 211 -8.24 9.45 13.61
N LEU A 212 -7.86 10.58 13.01
CA LEU A 212 -8.68 11.79 13.02
C LEU A 212 -9.97 11.59 12.20
N SER A 213 -9.87 10.94 11.04
CA SER A 213 -11.04 10.61 10.22
C SER A 213 -11.99 9.65 10.93
N ILE A 214 -11.48 8.58 11.54
CA ILE A 214 -12.26 7.66 12.38
C ILE A 214 -13.07 8.45 13.42
N HIS A 215 -12.42 9.33 14.17
CA HIS A 215 -13.07 10.13 15.22
C HIS A 215 -14.09 11.13 14.68
N GLY A 216 -13.75 11.85 13.59
CA GLY A 216 -14.67 12.80 12.96
C GLY A 216 -15.94 12.15 12.39
N LEU A 217 -15.88 10.85 12.06
CA LEU A 217 -17.02 10.05 11.64
C LEU A 217 -17.82 9.46 12.81
N GLY A 218 -17.51 9.84 14.05
CA GLY A 218 -18.15 9.33 15.26
C GLY A 218 -17.72 7.91 15.65
N LEU A 219 -16.67 7.36 15.02
CA LEU A 219 -16.13 6.05 15.36
C LEU A 219 -15.02 6.18 16.42
N GLY A 220 -14.78 5.08 17.13
CA GLY A 220 -13.63 4.91 17.99
C GLY A 220 -12.48 4.25 17.25
N GLY A 221 -11.25 4.62 17.58
CA GLY A 221 -10.08 3.92 17.09
C GLY A 221 -8.88 4.01 18.02
N VAL A 222 -7.93 3.09 17.83
CA VAL A 222 -6.69 3.04 18.61
C VAL A 222 -5.54 2.57 17.74
N TRP A 223 -4.38 3.20 17.94
CA TRP A 223 -3.12 2.78 17.36
C TRP A 223 -2.46 1.71 18.21
N CYS A 224 -2.27 0.52 17.63
CA CYS A 224 -1.44 -0.55 18.15
C CYS A 224 -0.07 -0.53 17.44
N GLY A 225 0.98 -0.18 18.18
CA GLY A 225 2.33 -0.06 17.64
C GLY A 225 2.92 -1.41 17.26
N VAL A 226 3.55 -1.49 16.09
CA VAL A 226 4.27 -2.70 15.66
C VAL A 226 5.75 -2.54 15.99
N VAL A 227 6.20 -3.22 17.05
CA VAL A 227 7.59 -3.14 17.48
C VAL A 227 8.50 -3.89 16.50
N PRO A 228 9.62 -3.28 16.04
CA PRO A 228 10.60 -3.99 15.21
C PRO A 228 11.06 -5.30 15.86
N ASN A 229 11.24 -6.34 15.04
CA ASN A 229 11.70 -7.68 15.46
C ASN A 229 10.80 -8.44 16.46
N SER A 230 9.64 -7.91 16.84
CA SER A 230 8.69 -8.61 17.70
C SER A 230 8.06 -9.83 17.02
N ASP A 231 7.65 -10.83 17.81
CA ASP A 231 6.94 -11.99 17.28
C ASP A 231 5.59 -11.61 16.68
N TRP A 232 4.92 -10.60 17.25
CA TRP A 232 3.69 -10.05 16.67
C TRP A 232 3.92 -9.44 15.28
N ARG A 233 5.06 -8.78 15.05
CA ARG A 233 5.42 -8.29 13.71
C ARG A 233 5.65 -9.44 12.72
N LYS A 234 6.31 -10.53 13.14
CA LYS A 234 6.51 -11.71 12.29
C LYS A 234 5.18 -12.36 11.94
N LEU A 235 4.29 -12.49 12.92
CA LEU A 235 2.94 -12.99 12.76
C LEU A 235 2.13 -12.16 11.75
N LEU A 236 2.16 -10.83 11.85
CA LEU A 236 1.53 -9.95 10.86
C LEU A 236 2.07 -10.18 9.44
N ILE A 237 3.38 -10.36 9.28
CA ILE A 237 4.01 -10.62 7.97
C ILE A 237 3.52 -11.94 7.38
N GLU A 238 3.51 -13.00 8.19
CA GLU A 238 3.10 -14.34 7.75
C GLU A 238 1.60 -14.37 7.43
N GLN A 239 0.77 -13.92 8.37
CA GLN A 239 -0.69 -14.02 8.28
C GLN A 239 -1.28 -13.15 7.19
N LEU A 240 -0.64 -12.02 6.88
CA LEU A 240 -1.04 -11.12 5.81
C LEU A 240 -0.24 -11.33 4.52
N SER A 241 0.61 -12.36 4.46
CA SER A 241 1.44 -12.70 3.29
C SER A 241 2.21 -11.49 2.73
N LEU A 242 2.83 -10.70 3.61
CA LEU A 242 3.48 -9.46 3.21
C LEU A 242 4.72 -9.73 2.34
N PRO A 243 4.87 -9.03 1.20
CA PRO A 243 6.07 -9.16 0.36
C PRO A 243 7.35 -8.78 1.13
N HIS A 244 8.49 -9.35 0.73
CA HIS A 244 9.78 -9.16 1.40
C HIS A 244 10.18 -7.70 1.70
N LYS A 245 9.83 -6.75 0.82
CA LYS A 245 10.17 -5.32 0.97
C LYS A 245 9.05 -4.46 1.58
N VAL A 246 7.94 -5.08 1.98
CA VAL A 246 6.80 -4.43 2.64
C VAL A 246 6.81 -4.86 4.10
N GLU A 247 6.71 -3.90 5.02
CA GLU A 247 6.65 -4.19 6.45
C GLU A 247 5.48 -3.52 7.16
N PRO A 248 4.84 -4.19 8.14
CA PRO A 248 3.76 -3.58 8.90
C PRO A 248 4.35 -2.57 9.89
N ILE A 249 3.78 -1.36 9.91
CA ILE A 249 4.22 -0.22 10.73
C ILE A 249 3.27 0.02 11.90
N SER A 250 1.97 -0.05 11.63
CA SER A 250 0.94 0.17 12.62
C SER A 250 -0.29 -0.65 12.31
N VAL A 251 -1.04 -0.97 13.36
CA VAL A 251 -2.37 -1.56 13.25
C VAL A 251 -3.33 -0.60 13.93
N ILE A 252 -4.36 -0.16 13.21
CA ILE A 252 -5.41 0.70 13.74
C ILE A 252 -6.68 -0.13 13.89
N ALA A 253 -7.07 -0.44 15.13
CA ALA A 253 -8.39 -1.04 15.39
C ALA A 253 -9.45 0.06 15.31
N PHE A 254 -10.63 -0.25 14.75
CA PHE A 254 -11.73 0.70 14.64
C PHE A 254 -13.09 0.02 14.85
N GLY A 255 -14.07 0.80 15.30
CA GLY A 255 -15.45 0.37 15.52
C GLY A 255 -16.29 1.48 16.14
N TRP A 256 -17.57 1.19 16.39
CA TRP A 256 -18.43 2.12 17.14
C TRP A 256 -18.05 2.08 18.62
N PRO A 257 -17.75 3.23 19.26
CA PRO A 257 -17.26 3.24 20.63
C PRO A 257 -18.28 2.66 21.61
N ASP A 258 -17.80 1.86 22.56
CA ASP A 258 -18.56 1.34 23.72
C ASP A 258 -17.86 1.71 25.04
N GLU A 259 -17.18 2.85 25.02
CA GLU A 259 -16.61 3.48 26.20
C GLU A 259 -16.50 4.98 25.97
N GLU A 260 -16.61 5.72 27.06
CA GLU A 260 -16.26 7.12 27.13
C GLU A 260 -15.06 7.28 28.07
N LYS A 261 -14.19 8.25 27.79
CA LYS A 261 -13.09 8.60 28.70
C LYS A 261 -13.06 10.08 28.95
N GLU A 262 -12.61 10.42 30.14
CA GLU A 262 -12.41 11.81 30.52
C GLU A 262 -11.30 12.44 29.68
N LEU A 263 -11.61 13.60 29.12
CA LEU A 263 -10.61 14.44 28.45
C LEU A 263 -9.73 15.10 29.49
N ARG A 264 -8.42 15.03 29.27
CA ARG A 264 -7.43 15.71 30.11
C ARG A 264 -6.70 16.78 29.29
N PRO A 265 -6.41 17.96 29.87
CA PRO A 265 -5.52 18.92 29.25
C PRO A 265 -4.18 18.26 28.90
N ARG A 266 -3.68 18.52 27.68
CA ARG A 266 -2.40 18.01 27.19
C ARG A 266 -1.31 19.07 27.06
N TRP A 267 -1.65 20.34 27.29
CA TRP A 267 -0.67 21.42 27.18
C TRP A 267 0.35 21.33 28.31
N GLU A 268 1.62 21.20 27.95
CA GLU A 268 2.75 21.17 28.88
C GLU A 268 3.75 22.24 28.44
N THR A 269 3.75 23.38 29.14
CA THR A 269 4.66 24.50 28.82
C THR A 269 6.13 24.09 28.80
N ALA A 270 6.51 23.09 29.62
CA ALA A 270 7.87 22.56 29.68
C ALA A 270 8.35 21.87 28.39
N MET A 271 7.45 21.52 27.46
CA MET A 271 7.79 20.94 26.16
C MET A 271 7.96 22.02 25.07
N VAL A 272 7.79 23.31 25.40
CA VAL A 272 7.85 24.43 24.45
C VAL A 272 9.13 25.22 24.70
N HIS A 273 10.03 25.18 23.72
CA HIS A 273 11.31 25.86 23.75
C HIS A 273 11.35 26.89 22.61
N TYR A 274 11.81 28.11 22.88
CA TYR A 274 11.95 29.17 21.89
C TYR A 274 13.41 29.31 21.49
N ASP A 275 13.67 29.32 20.17
CA ASP A 275 14.98 29.43 19.51
C ASP A 275 15.98 28.29 19.76
N LYS A 276 16.11 27.80 20.99
CA LYS A 276 17.01 26.73 21.43
C LYS A 276 16.34 25.85 22.47
N TRP A 277 16.90 24.66 22.71
CA TRP A 277 16.49 23.77 23.82
C TRP A 277 16.65 24.45 25.18
#